data_AF-A0A2C9SZV5-F1
#
_entry.id   AF-A0A2C9SZV5-F1
#
_cell.length_a   1.000
_cell.length_b   1.000
_cell.length_c   1.000
_cell.angle_alpha   90.00
_cell.angle_beta   90.00
_cell.angle_gamma   90.00
#
_symmetry.space_group_name_H-M   'P 1'
#
loop_
_entity.id
_entity.type
_entity.pdbx_description
1 polymer ?
#
loop_
_entity_poly.entity_id
_entity_poly.type
_entity_poly.pdbx_seq_one_letter_code
_entity_poly.pdbx_strand_id
1 'polypeptide(L)'
;MYHDRLAHSDDSKLAARRHVGELLGINQATLRNWVEDRHFGSRSTVSDDGGDQSAEVVALRKEVAELRRANEILKTASAFFAAAEVDRRLR
;
A
#
# COMPACT_ATOMS: atom_id res chain seq x y z
N MET A 1 7.10 -4.12 -14.79
CA MET A 1 7.04 -3.11 -15.87
C MET A 1 8.39 -2.41 -16.13
N TYR A 2 9.03 -1.69 -15.20
CA TYR A 2 10.39 -1.10 -15.41
C TYR A 2 11.52 -2.13 -15.25
N HIS A 3 11.48 -2.92 -14.17
CA HIS A 3 12.47 -3.98 -13.90
C HIS A 3 12.39 -5.14 -14.89
N ASP A 4 11.19 -5.45 -15.40
CA ASP A 4 11.00 -6.54 -16.38
C ASP A 4 11.71 -6.28 -17.71
N ARG A 5 11.84 -5.01 -18.13
CA ARG A 5 12.54 -4.66 -19.39
C ARG A 5 14.05 -4.65 -19.27
N LEU A 6 14.60 -4.30 -18.09
CA LEU A 6 16.03 -4.45 -17.82
C LEU A 6 16.49 -5.91 -17.90
N ALA A 7 15.57 -6.87 -17.79
CA ALA A 7 15.85 -8.31 -17.88
C ALA A 7 15.68 -8.89 -19.30
N HIS A 8 15.03 -8.19 -20.24
CA HIS A 8 14.61 -8.77 -21.54
C HIS A 8 15.10 -8.03 -22.80
N SER A 9 15.93 -7.00 -22.67
CA SER A 9 16.54 -6.35 -23.84
C SER A 9 17.86 -5.69 -23.46
N ASP A 10 18.80 -5.67 -24.39
CA ASP A 10 20.04 -4.88 -24.38
C ASP A 10 19.78 -3.35 -24.45
N ASP A 11 18.63 -2.89 -23.92
CA ASP A 11 18.21 -1.50 -23.92
C ASP A 11 18.88 -0.77 -22.76
N SER A 12 19.65 0.26 -23.10
CA SER A 12 20.24 1.18 -22.13
C SER A 12 19.17 1.70 -21.16
N LYS A 13 19.53 1.85 -19.87
CA LYS A 13 18.69 2.45 -18.82
C LYS A 13 18.02 3.77 -19.28
N LEU A 14 18.69 4.52 -20.15
CA LEU A 14 18.16 5.74 -20.76
C LEU A 14 16.96 5.48 -21.69
N ALA A 15 17.04 4.46 -22.56
CA ALA A 15 15.97 4.10 -23.48
C ALA A 15 14.72 3.64 -22.72
N ALA A 16 14.91 2.81 -21.69
CA ALA A 16 13.83 2.38 -20.81
C ALA A 16 13.14 3.57 -20.11
N ARG A 17 13.93 4.52 -19.58
CA ARG A 17 13.38 5.71 -18.89
C ARG A 17 12.66 6.66 -19.84
N ARG A 18 13.14 6.82 -21.08
CA ARG A 18 12.49 7.64 -22.11
C ARG A 18 11.12 7.10 -22.47
N HIS A 19 11.05 5.82 -22.81
CA HIS A 19 9.80 5.19 -23.23
C HIS A 19 8.75 5.22 -22.11
N VAL A 20 9.15 4.91 -20.87
CA VAL A 20 8.23 4.98 -19.72
C VAL A 20 7.83 6.43 -19.41
N GLY A 21 8.75 7.38 -19.56
CA GLY A 21 8.45 8.80 -19.42
C GLY A 21 7.40 9.27 -20.43
N GLU A 22 7.52 8.87 -21.69
CA GLU A 22 6.53 9.17 -22.75
C GLU A 22 5.15 8.57 -22.44
N LEU A 23 5.09 7.31 -22.01
CA LEU A 23 3.83 6.65 -21.66
C LEU A 23 3.10 7.32 -20.48
N LEU A 24 3.86 7.87 -19.54
CA LEU A 24 3.31 8.47 -18.32
C LEU A 24 3.19 10.00 -18.41
N GLY A 25 3.70 10.63 -19.47
CA GLY A 25 3.77 12.09 -19.59
C GLY A 25 4.74 12.74 -18.59
N ILE A 26 5.76 12.01 -18.13
CA ILE A 26 6.70 12.44 -17.09
C ILE A 26 8.10 12.56 -17.69
N ASN A 27 8.85 13.59 -17.27
CA ASN A 27 10.22 13.79 -17.71
C ASN A 27 11.12 12.61 -17.29
N GLN A 28 11.94 12.11 -18.23
CA GLN A 28 12.96 11.08 -18.01
C GLN A 28 13.87 11.37 -16.80
N ALA A 29 14.16 12.64 -16.51
CA ALA A 29 14.99 13.05 -15.37
C ALA A 29 14.26 12.82 -14.04
N THR A 30 12.95 13.05 -14.00
CA THR A 30 12.10 12.77 -12.83
C THR A 30 12.03 11.27 -12.57
N LEU A 31 11.85 10.47 -13.63
CA LEU A 31 11.85 9.01 -13.52
C LEU A 31 13.22 8.47 -13.09
N ARG A 32 14.31 9.06 -13.61
CA ARG A 32 15.67 8.74 -13.15
C ARG A 32 15.81 8.99 -11.66
N ASN A 33 15.42 10.17 -11.19
CA ASN A 33 15.49 10.54 -9.78
C ASN A 33 14.68 9.55 -8.94
N TRP A 34 13.44 9.22 -9.29
CA TRP A 34 12.67 8.22 -8.54
C TRP A 34 13.29 6.83 -8.50
N VAL A 35 13.86 6.38 -9.63
CA VAL A 35 14.54 5.08 -9.69
C VAL A 35 15.80 5.09 -8.84
N GLU A 36 16.60 6.16 -8.91
CA GLU A 36 17.85 6.31 -8.17
C GLU A 36 17.60 6.58 -6.69
N ASP A 37 16.60 7.38 -6.33
CA ASP A 37 16.10 7.60 -4.97
C ASP A 37 15.57 6.29 -4.36
N ARG A 38 14.94 5.42 -5.16
CA ARG A 38 14.55 4.07 -4.71
C ARG A 38 15.75 3.16 -4.50
N HIS A 39 16.84 3.36 -5.26
CA HIS A 39 18.10 2.66 -5.02
C HIS A 39 18.89 3.23 -3.84
N PHE A 40 18.81 4.54 -3.56
CA PHE A 40 19.36 5.15 -2.36
C PHE A 40 18.52 4.80 -1.13
N GLY A 41 17.19 4.79 -1.22
CA GLY A 41 16.31 4.21 -0.21
C GLY A 41 16.64 2.74 0.04
N SER A 42 16.69 1.91 -1.00
CA SER A 42 17.01 0.48 -0.86
C SER A 42 18.46 0.17 -0.40
N ARG A 43 19.43 1.07 -0.63
CA ARG A 43 20.83 0.89 -0.20
C ARG A 43 21.12 1.59 1.14
N SER A 44 20.32 2.59 1.51
CA SER A 44 20.40 3.32 2.77
C SER A 44 19.42 2.79 3.83
N THR A 45 18.47 1.91 3.48
CA THR A 45 17.61 1.20 4.44
C THR A 45 18.27 -0.02 5.08
N VAL A 46 19.58 -0.22 4.87
CA VAL A 46 20.39 -1.08 5.76
C VAL A 46 20.85 -0.29 7.00
N SER A 47 20.47 0.99 7.12
CA SER A 47 20.68 1.83 8.29
C SER A 47 19.34 2.11 8.98
N ASP A 48 18.98 1.22 9.90
CA ASP A 48 18.13 1.42 11.09
C ASP A 48 16.62 1.80 10.94
N ASP A 49 16.15 2.36 9.83
CA ASP A 49 14.75 2.85 9.71
C ASP A 49 13.77 1.82 9.09
N GLY A 50 14.28 0.80 8.40
CA GLY A 50 13.44 -0.23 7.76
C GLY A 50 12.79 -1.22 8.75
N GLY A 51 13.37 -1.37 9.94
CA GLY A 51 12.83 -2.22 11.01
C GLY A 51 11.59 -1.60 11.65
N ASP A 52 11.65 -0.31 11.97
CA ASP A 52 10.59 0.42 12.68
C ASP A 52 9.34 0.56 11.79
N GLN A 53 9.51 0.94 10.52
CA GLN A 53 8.40 1.01 9.57
C GLN A 53 7.75 -0.36 9.32
N SER A 54 8.53 -1.46 9.37
CA SER A 54 7.97 -2.81 9.25
C SER A 54 7.18 -3.22 10.50
N ALA A 55 7.67 -2.84 11.69
CA ALA A 55 7.03 -3.12 12.97
C ALA A 55 5.72 -2.33 13.11
N GLU A 56 5.73 -1.05 12.72
CA GLU A 56 4.54 -0.19 12.68
C GLU A 56 3.47 -0.78 11.76
N VAL A 57 3.84 -1.24 10.55
CA VAL A 57 2.89 -1.87 9.62
C VAL A 57 2.27 -3.15 10.21
N VAL A 58 3.04 -3.95 10.94
CA VAL A 58 2.51 -5.15 11.61
C VAL A 58 1.57 -4.76 12.76
N ALA A 59 1.92 -3.77 13.56
CA ALA A 59 1.08 -3.26 14.65
C ALA A 59 -0.25 -2.71 14.13
N LEU A 60 -0.20 -1.87 13.09
CA LEU A 60 -1.39 -1.33 12.44
C LEU A 60 -2.27 -2.42 11.83
N ARG A 61 -1.69 -3.46 11.22
CA ARG A 61 -2.47 -4.60 10.71
C ARG A 61 -3.21 -5.35 11.81
N LYS A 62 -2.58 -5.51 12.97
CA LYS A 62 -3.21 -6.12 14.15
C LYS A 62 -4.36 -5.26 14.67
N GLU A 63 -4.14 -3.95 14.82
CA GLU A 63 -5.16 -3.01 15.27
C GLU A 63 -6.36 -2.99 14.31
N VAL A 64 -6.11 -2.91 13.00
CA VAL A 64 -7.17 -2.95 11.98
C VAL A 64 -7.98 -4.25 12.06
N ALA A 65 -7.34 -5.40 12.34
CA ALA A 65 -8.03 -6.67 12.50
C ALA A 65 -8.92 -6.69 13.75
N GLU A 66 -8.42 -6.16 14.87
CA GLU A 66 -9.18 -6.05 16.12
C GLU A 66 -10.36 -5.10 15.98
N LEU A 67 -10.15 -3.92 15.37
CA LEU A 67 -11.21 -2.95 15.09
C LEU A 67 -12.30 -3.53 14.19
N ARG A 68 -11.93 -4.28 13.15
CA ARG A 68 -12.91 -4.97 12.30
C ARG A 68 -13.73 -5.99 13.08
N ARG A 69 -13.09 -6.79 13.94
CA ARG A 69 -13.79 -7.75 14.80
C ARG A 69 -14.77 -7.06 15.75
N ALA A 70 -14.36 -5.98 16.40
CA ALA A 70 -15.23 -5.19 17.28
C ALA A 70 -16.42 -4.59 16.50
N ASN A 71 -16.17 -4.08 15.30
CA ASN A 71 -17.21 -3.50 14.46
C ASN A 71 -18.28 -4.54 14.08
N GLU A 72 -17.88 -5.78 13.74
CA GLU A 72 -18.84 -6.85 13.44
C GLU A 72 -19.70 -7.25 14.64
N ILE A 73 -19.13 -7.27 15.85
CA ILE A 73 -19.90 -7.50 17.09
C ILE A 73 -20.94 -6.37 17.26
N LEU A 74 -20.52 -5.12 17.11
CA LEU A 74 -21.40 -3.96 17.26
C LEU A 74 -22.52 -3.93 16.21
N LYS A 75 -22.22 -4.27 14.96
CA LYS A 75 -23.24 -4.41 13.91
C LYS A 75 -24.26 -5.48 14.27
N THR A 76 -23.78 -6.64 14.71
CA THR A 76 -24.65 -7.77 15.09
C THR A 76 -25.54 -7.41 16.27
N ALA A 77 -24.97 -6.78 17.30
CA ALA A 77 -25.73 -6.29 18.45
C ALA A 77 -26.77 -5.24 18.04
N SER A 78 -26.39 -4.28 17.19
CA SER A 78 -27.29 -3.24 16.70
C SER A 78 -28.46 -3.84 15.92
N ALA A 79 -28.21 -4.83 15.07
CA ALA A 79 -29.26 -5.55 14.35
C ALA A 79 -30.21 -6.29 15.30
N PHE A 80 -29.69 -6.96 16.33
CA PHE A 80 -30.49 -7.65 17.33
C PHE A 80 -31.41 -6.68 18.09
N PHE A 81 -30.87 -5.57 18.57
CA PHE A 81 -31.66 -4.57 19.28
C PHE A 81 -32.70 -3.88 18.39
N ALA A 82 -32.36 -3.60 17.14
CA ALA A 82 -33.31 -3.06 16.18
C ALA A 82 -34.49 -4.02 15.94
N ALA A 83 -34.23 -5.33 15.77
CA ALA A 83 -35.27 -6.33 15.62
C ALA A 83 -36.17 -6.44 16.87
N ALA A 84 -35.57 -6.45 18.06
CA ALA A 84 -36.31 -6.48 19.32
C ALA A 84 -37.20 -5.24 19.53
N GLU A 85 -36.72 -4.05 19.12
CA GLU A 85 -37.50 -2.83 19.17
C GLU A 85 -38.70 -2.86 18.21
N VAL A 86 -38.54 -3.43 17.02
CA VAL A 86 -39.64 -3.62 16.08
C VAL A 86 -40.68 -4.59 16.64
N ASP A 87 -40.26 -5.73 17.21
CA ASP A 87 -41.18 -6.70 17.83
C ASP A 87 -41.99 -6.11 18.99
N ARG A 88 -41.37 -5.22 19.79
CA ARG A 88 -42.09 -4.48 20.85
C ARG A 88 -43.15 -3.51 20.33
N ARG A 89 -42.94 -2.91 19.14
CA ARG A 89 -43.91 -1.96 18.54
C ARG A 89 -45.07 -2.63 17.83
N LEU A 90 -44.91 -3.90 17.46
CA LEU A 90 -45.93 -4.68 16.74
C LEU A 90 -46.85 -5.49 17.68
N ARG A 91 -46.51 -5.60 18.96
CA ARG A 91 -47.40 -6.10 20.03
C ARG A 91 -48.21 -4.98 20.66
#